data_AF-A0A8W8JLR7-F1
#
_entry.id   AF-A0A8W8JLR7-F1
#
_cell.length_a   1.000
_cell.length_b   1.000
_cell.length_c   1.000
_cell.angle_alpha   90.00
_cell.angle_beta   90.00
_cell.angle_gamma   90.00
#
_symmetry.space_group_name_H-M   'P 1'
#
loop_
_entity.id
_entity.type
_entity.pdbx_description
1 polymer ?
#
loop_
_entity_poly.entity_id
_entity_poly.type
_entity_poly.pdbx_seq_one_letter_code
_entity_poly.pdbx_strand_id
1 'polypeptide(L)'
;MERFNGEKAYAVYSNFSVGDETSKYKLEVNGYSGNAGDSLGLHNNMKFSTPDQDNDGNSNGNCASAYRSAGWFNRCYYANPNGQYIDSEEIGYEYLAWYSWKNSWISLKTIKLMIRPRA
;
A
#
# COMPACT_ATOMS: atom_id res chain seq x y z
N MET A 1 6.96 -2.95 -9.44
CA MET A 1 6.44 -4.21 -8.86
C MET A 1 6.52 -5.31 -9.90
N GLU A 2 6.62 -6.57 -9.47
CA GLU A 2 6.81 -7.74 -10.33
C GLU A 2 5.94 -8.90 -9.83
N ARG A 3 5.32 -9.64 -10.76
CA ARG A 3 4.60 -10.90 -10.52
C ARG A 3 5.52 -12.12 -10.70
N PHE A 4 5.07 -13.28 -10.25
CA PHE A 4 5.85 -14.52 -10.36
C PHE A 4 6.08 -14.97 -11.81
N ASN A 5 5.16 -14.64 -12.73
CA ASN A 5 5.30 -14.89 -14.15
C ASN A 5 6.24 -13.90 -14.88
N GLY A 6 6.87 -12.96 -14.15
CA GLY A 6 7.80 -11.97 -14.70
C GLY A 6 7.16 -10.71 -15.27
N GLU A 7 5.83 -10.59 -15.28
CA GLU A 7 5.17 -9.32 -15.61
C GLU A 7 5.58 -8.23 -14.62
N LYS A 8 5.76 -7.01 -15.13
CA LYS A 8 6.17 -5.84 -14.33
C LYS A 8 5.22 -4.68 -14.53
N ALA A 9 5.03 -3.92 -13.47
CA ALA A 9 4.32 -2.65 -13.51
C ALA A 9 4.94 -1.62 -12.58
N TYR A 10 4.55 -0.37 -12.75
CA TYR A 10 4.99 0.74 -11.92
C TYR A 10 3.84 1.71 -11.66
N ALA A 11 3.93 2.37 -10.50
CA ALA A 11 3.13 3.51 -10.13
C ALA A 11 4.11 4.61 -9.70
N VAL A 12 3.91 5.81 -10.23
CA VAL A 12 4.69 7.00 -9.91
C VAL A 12 3.71 8.05 -9.39
N TYR A 13 3.97 8.55 -8.20
CA TYR A 13 3.27 9.68 -7.63
C TYR A 13 4.20 10.87 -7.72
N SER A 14 3.78 11.91 -8.42
CA SER A 14 4.59 13.12 -8.48
C SER A 14 4.81 13.65 -7.06
N ASN A 15 3.76 13.73 -6.23
CA ASN A 15 3.85 14.23 -4.86
C ASN A 15 3.81 13.07 -3.90
N PHE A 16 4.74 13.08 -2.96
CA PHE A 16 4.83 12.12 -1.88
C PHE A 16 5.44 12.84 -0.69
N SER A 17 4.73 12.87 0.43
CA SER A 17 5.25 13.29 1.72
C SER A 17 4.65 12.44 2.82
N VAL A 18 5.40 12.33 3.91
CA VAL A 18 5.00 11.64 5.14
C VAL A 18 5.19 12.63 6.27
N GLY A 19 4.14 12.83 7.06
CA GLY A 19 4.19 13.67 8.24
C GLY A 19 5.08 13.11 9.35
N ASP A 20 5.25 13.87 10.42
CA ASP A 20 5.97 13.45 11.61
C ASP A 20 5.13 12.52 12.51
N GLU A 21 5.69 12.12 13.65
CA GLU A 21 5.00 11.28 14.62
C GLU A 21 3.74 11.94 15.22
N THR A 22 3.73 13.26 15.42
CA THR A 22 2.58 13.96 15.97
C THR A 22 1.36 13.88 15.05
N SER A 23 1.61 13.89 13.73
CA SER A 23 0.61 13.65 12.70
C SER A 23 0.30 12.16 12.47
N LYS A 24 0.94 11.25 13.22
CA LYS A 24 0.90 9.79 13.01
C LYS A 24 1.37 9.38 11.63
N TYR A 25 2.46 10.00 11.16
CA TYR A 25 3.09 9.74 9.87
C TYR A 25 2.11 9.84 8.70
N LYS A 26 1.20 10.82 8.73
CA LYS A 26 0.14 10.96 7.72
C LYS A 26 0.73 10.99 6.31
N LEU A 27 0.18 10.19 5.40
CA LEU A 27 0.59 10.15 3.99
C LEU A 27 -0.09 11.27 3.19
N GLU A 28 0.65 11.96 2.33
CA GLU A 28 0.08 12.78 1.27
C GLU A 28 0.66 12.35 -0.08
N VAL A 29 -0.22 11.95 -1.00
CA VAL A 29 0.14 11.46 -2.34
C VAL A 29 -0.78 12.03 -3.41
N ASN A 30 -0.21 12.47 -4.52
CA ASN A 30 -0.98 12.93 -5.69
C ASN A 30 -0.16 12.86 -7.00
N GLY A 31 -0.86 13.14 -8.11
CA GLY A 31 -0.27 13.13 -9.46
C GLY A 31 0.21 11.74 -9.84
N TYR A 32 -0.67 10.75 -9.68
CA TYR A 32 -0.43 9.38 -10.11
C TYR A 32 -0.18 9.32 -11.62
N SER A 33 0.76 8.47 -12.02
CA SER A 33 1.01 8.03 -13.39
C SER A 33 1.57 6.61 -13.36
N GLY A 34 1.50 5.91 -14.49
CA GLY A 34 2.03 4.55 -14.65
C GLY A 34 0.98 3.53 -15.08
N ASN A 35 1.37 2.27 -15.07
CA ASN A 35 0.58 1.17 -15.62
C ASN A 35 0.09 0.15 -14.57
N ALA A 36 0.37 0.38 -13.28
CA ALA A 36 -0.09 -0.49 -12.19
C ALA A 36 -1.51 -0.13 -11.68
N GLY A 37 -2.12 0.94 -12.17
CA GLY A 37 -3.33 1.52 -11.59
C GLY A 37 -3.06 2.23 -10.25
N ASP A 38 -3.93 3.16 -9.86
CA ASP A 38 -3.75 3.97 -8.65
C ASP A 38 -4.30 3.28 -7.40
N SER A 39 -3.52 2.39 -6.78
CA SER A 39 -3.93 1.78 -5.50
C SER A 39 -3.56 2.63 -4.28
N LEU A 40 -2.49 3.42 -4.32
CA LEU A 40 -2.08 4.26 -3.18
C LEU A 40 -2.96 5.50 -3.01
N GLY A 41 -3.72 5.91 -4.04
CA GLY A 41 -4.67 7.02 -3.95
C GLY A 41 -5.71 6.86 -2.84
N LEU A 42 -6.17 5.63 -2.57
CA LEU A 42 -7.08 5.32 -1.46
C LEU A 42 -6.47 5.65 -0.08
N HIS A 43 -5.14 5.63 0.00
CA HIS A 43 -4.36 5.84 1.22
C HIS A 43 -3.99 7.31 1.43
N ASN A 44 -4.32 8.20 0.49
CA ASN A 44 -4.03 9.62 0.62
C ASN A 44 -4.72 10.21 1.86
N ASN A 45 -3.99 11.02 2.63
CA ASN A 45 -4.37 11.59 3.92
C ASN A 45 -4.60 10.59 5.07
N MET A 46 -4.31 9.30 4.89
CA MET A 46 -4.42 8.33 5.97
C MET A 46 -3.22 8.39 6.91
N LYS A 47 -3.46 8.09 8.18
CA LYS A 47 -2.43 7.93 9.21
C LYS A 47 -1.85 6.52 9.14
N PHE A 48 -0.63 6.35 9.65
CA PHE A 48 0.01 5.06 9.70
C PHE A 48 -0.51 4.25 10.90
N SER A 49 -0.93 3.01 10.65
CA SER A 49 -1.38 2.07 11.68
C SER A 49 -0.48 0.85 11.73
N THR A 50 -0.35 0.31 12.93
CA THR A 50 0.32 -0.96 13.26
C THR A 50 -0.64 -1.82 14.07
N PRO A 51 -0.39 -3.14 14.24
CA PRO A 51 -1.28 -3.99 15.03
C PRO A 51 -1.52 -3.48 16.46
N ASP A 52 -0.54 -2.79 17.05
CA ASP A 52 -0.59 -2.20 18.39
C ASP A 52 -1.08 -0.73 18.43
N GLN A 53 -1.20 -0.06 17.27
CA GLN A 53 -1.70 1.32 17.19
C GLN A 53 -2.69 1.49 16.04
N ASP A 54 -3.97 1.55 16.37
CA ASP A 54 -5.06 1.77 15.43
C ASP A 54 -5.25 3.27 15.15
N ASN A 55 -4.82 3.70 13.96
CA ASN A 55 -5.05 5.04 13.42
C ASN A 55 -5.79 4.98 12.07
N ASP A 56 -6.42 3.85 11.73
CA ASP A 56 -6.99 3.65 10.41
C ASP A 56 -8.40 4.26 10.27
N GLY A 57 -8.94 4.24 9.05
CA GLY A 57 -10.25 4.79 8.73
C GLY A 57 -11.42 3.84 9.05
N ASN A 58 -11.17 2.64 9.55
CA ASN A 58 -12.20 1.63 9.78
C ASN A 58 -12.73 1.69 11.22
N SER A 59 -13.88 2.33 11.40
CA SER A 59 -14.54 2.43 12.72
C SER A 59 -14.95 1.09 13.35
N ASN A 60 -14.91 -0.02 12.59
CA ASN A 60 -15.41 -1.33 13.01
C ASN A 60 -14.29 -2.33 13.30
N GLY A 61 -13.03 -1.90 13.33
CA GLY A 61 -11.90 -2.75 13.73
C GLY A 61 -10.58 -2.33 13.09
N ASN A 62 -9.49 -2.89 13.60
CA ASN A 62 -8.13 -2.53 13.21
C ASN A 62 -7.67 -3.29 11.96
N CYS A 63 -7.50 -2.59 10.83
CA CYS A 63 -7.02 -3.12 9.57
C CYS A 63 -5.60 -3.70 9.69
N ALA A 64 -4.70 -3.02 10.40
CA ALA A 64 -3.32 -3.47 10.59
C ALA A 64 -3.27 -4.82 11.33
N SER A 65 -4.14 -5.01 12.33
CA SER A 65 -4.33 -6.30 13.01
C SER A 65 -4.92 -7.37 12.09
N ALA A 66 -5.97 -7.03 11.32
CA ALA A 66 -6.66 -7.97 10.45
C ALA A 66 -5.74 -8.55 9.35
N TYR A 67 -4.89 -7.72 8.75
CA TYR A 67 -3.99 -8.12 7.66
C TYR A 67 -2.55 -8.39 8.10
N ARG A 68 -2.28 -8.38 9.42
CA ARG A 68 -0.95 -8.62 10.02
C ARG A 68 0.14 -7.78 9.36
N SER A 69 -0.18 -6.51 9.12
CA SER A 69 0.64 -5.58 8.34
C SER A 69 0.65 -4.20 9.00
N ALA A 70 1.50 -3.32 8.50
CA ALA A 70 1.57 -1.92 8.91
C ALA A 70 1.46 -1.03 7.68
N GLY A 71 0.74 0.08 7.78
CA GLY A 71 0.49 0.92 6.60
C GLY A 71 -0.49 2.05 6.84
N TRP A 72 -0.66 2.87 5.80
CA TRP A 72 -1.61 3.98 5.77
C TRP A 72 -3.03 3.49 5.47
N PHE A 73 -3.60 2.67 6.35
CA PHE A 73 -4.89 2.04 6.12
C PHE A 73 -6.05 3.06 6.15
N ASN A 74 -7.01 2.88 5.23
CA ASN A 74 -8.31 3.56 5.24
C ASN A 74 -9.38 2.57 5.72
N ARG A 75 -10.17 1.98 4.81
CA ARG A 75 -11.14 0.91 5.11
C ARG A 75 -11.16 -0.16 4.01
N CYS A 76 -10.13 -0.99 3.86
CA CYS A 76 -8.85 -0.95 4.58
C CYS A 76 -7.69 -0.59 3.66
N TYR A 77 -7.49 -1.29 2.55
CA TYR A 77 -6.40 -0.99 1.63
C TYR A 77 -6.68 -1.43 0.19
N TYR A 78 -6.00 -0.78 -0.75
CA TYR A 78 -5.78 -1.28 -2.12
C TYR A 78 -4.30 -1.55 -2.42
N ALA A 79 -3.37 -0.91 -1.69
CA ALA A 79 -1.95 -1.24 -1.70
C ALA A 79 -1.51 -1.74 -0.32
N ASN A 80 -0.88 -2.92 -0.27
CA ASN A 80 -0.25 -3.45 0.95
C ASN A 80 1.21 -3.80 0.67
N PRO A 81 2.11 -2.80 0.54
CA PRO A 81 3.53 -3.04 0.28
C PRO A 81 4.27 -3.69 1.45
N ASN A 82 3.66 -3.73 2.64
CA ASN A 82 4.20 -4.35 3.86
C ASN A 82 3.47 -5.66 4.22
N GLY A 83 2.66 -6.20 3.30
CA GLY A 83 1.97 -7.46 3.50
C GLY A 83 2.94 -8.64 3.63
N GLN A 84 2.40 -9.77 4.06
CA GLN A 84 3.14 -11.02 4.16
C GLN A 84 3.66 -11.45 2.78
N TYR A 85 4.94 -11.83 2.73
CA TYR A 85 5.53 -12.44 1.55
C TYR A 85 5.18 -13.93 1.50
N ILE A 86 4.81 -14.40 0.32
CA ILE A 86 4.66 -15.82 -0.02
C ILE A 86 5.40 -16.07 -1.32
N ASP A 87 6.00 -17.26 -1.47
CA ASP A 87 6.79 -17.64 -2.66
C ASP A 87 5.92 -18.34 -3.72
N SER A 88 4.71 -17.80 -3.93
CA SER A 88 3.71 -18.30 -4.87
C SER A 88 2.76 -17.17 -5.24
N GLU A 89 2.12 -17.31 -6.41
CA GLU A 89 1.05 -16.41 -6.82
C GLU A 89 -0.29 -16.92 -6.30
N GLU A 90 -0.82 -16.27 -5.26
CA GLU A 90 -2.08 -16.61 -4.61
C GLU A 90 -2.90 -15.34 -4.36
N ILE A 91 -4.22 -15.49 -4.22
CA ILE A 91 -5.09 -14.38 -3.85
C ILE A 91 -5.30 -14.42 -2.34
N GLY A 92 -4.95 -13.33 -1.66
CA GLY A 92 -5.12 -13.22 -0.21
C GLY A 92 -4.98 -11.77 0.26
N TYR A 93 -5.68 -11.43 1.34
CA TYR A 93 -5.74 -10.06 1.82
C TYR A 93 -4.58 -9.70 2.77
N GLU A 94 -3.78 -10.68 3.17
CA GLU A 94 -2.64 -10.48 4.06
C GLU A 94 -1.35 -10.21 3.26
N TYR A 95 -1.36 -10.46 1.94
CA TYR A 95 -0.15 -10.51 1.14
C TYR A 95 0.31 -9.17 0.57
N LEU A 96 1.56 -9.16 0.09
CA LEU A 96 2.12 -8.10 -0.74
C LEU A 96 1.29 -7.91 -2.00
N ALA A 97 0.46 -6.87 -2.04
CA ALA A 97 -0.53 -6.70 -3.11
C ALA A 97 -0.66 -5.25 -3.58
N TRP A 98 -1.05 -5.10 -4.85
CA TRP A 98 -1.42 -3.84 -5.49
C TRP A 98 -2.69 -4.06 -6.33
N TYR A 99 -3.84 -3.79 -5.73
CA TYR A 99 -5.15 -4.22 -6.23
C TYR A 99 -5.42 -3.76 -7.66
N SER A 100 -5.20 -2.49 -7.96
CA SER A 100 -5.59 -1.85 -9.22
C SER A 100 -4.82 -2.39 -10.44
N TRP A 101 -3.73 -3.13 -10.26
CA TRP A 101 -2.96 -3.66 -11.39
C TRP A 101 -3.69 -4.82 -12.07
N LYS A 102 -4.31 -5.69 -11.28
CA LYS A 102 -5.01 -6.88 -11.77
C LYS A 102 -6.47 -6.96 -11.29
N ASN A 103 -6.97 -5.88 -10.68
CA ASN A 103 -8.25 -5.83 -9.98
C ASN A 103 -8.41 -7.01 -9.01
N SER A 104 -7.33 -7.35 -8.29
CA SER A 104 -7.24 -8.51 -7.43
C SER A 104 -6.14 -8.33 -6.39
N TRP A 105 -6.31 -8.94 -5.22
CA TRP A 105 -5.28 -9.06 -4.18
C TRP A 105 -4.35 -10.25 -4.45
N ILE A 106 -3.92 -10.36 -5.69
CA ILE A 106 -2.95 -11.36 -6.10
C ILE A 106 -1.58 -10.98 -5.51
N SER A 107 -0.91 -11.93 -4.87
CA SER A 107 0.40 -11.74 -4.25
C SER A 107 1.44 -11.40 -5.31
N LEU A 108 2.32 -10.48 -4.95
CA LEU A 108 3.40 -10.01 -5.81
C LEU A 108 4.74 -10.56 -5.34
N LYS A 109 5.56 -10.98 -6.29
CA LYS A 109 6.93 -11.43 -6.04
C LYS A 109 7.79 -10.30 -5.46
N THR A 110 7.57 -9.06 -5.89
CA THR A 110 8.35 -7.92 -5.41
C THR A 110 7.58 -6.61 -5.53
N ILE A 111 7.62 -5.80 -4.47
CA ILE A 111 7.30 -4.37 -4.47
C ILE A 111 8.55 -3.61 -3.99
N LYS A 112 8.90 -2.50 -4.66
CA LYS A 112 9.97 -1.60 -4.24
C LYS A 112 9.41 -0.19 -4.21
N LEU A 113 9.49 0.46 -3.06
CA LEU A 113 9.18 1.87 -2.89
C LEU A 113 10.49 2.66 -2.95
N MET A 114 10.55 3.67 -3.82
CA MET A 114 11.75 4.45 -4.08
C MET A 114 11.34 5.91 -4.24
N ILE A 115 12.12 6.83 -3.66
CA ILE A 115 11.88 8.28 -3.75
C ILE A 115 13.04 8.96 -4.47
N ARG A 116 12.74 10.06 -5.16
CA ARG A 116 13.72 10.94 -5.81
C ARG A 116 13.24 12.39 -5.69
N PRO A 117 14.11 13.35 -5.31
CA PRO A 117 13.74 14.76 -5.33
C PRO A 117 13.22 15.20 -6.69
N ARG A 118 12.25 16.11 -6.72
CA ARG A 118 11.90 16.82 -7.94
C ARG A 118 12.95 17.90 -8.21
N ALA A 119 13.29 18.09 -9.48
CA ALA A 119 14.12 19.21 -9.93
C ALA A 119 13.33 20.51 -9.89
#